data_AF-A0ABD1UYY1-F1
#
_entry.id   AF-A0ABD1UYY1-F1
#
_cell.length_a   1.000
_cell.length_b   1.000
_cell.length_c   1.000
_cell.angle_alpha   90.00
_cell.angle_beta   90.00
_cell.angle_gamma   90.00
#
_symmetry.space_group_name_H-M   'P 1'
#
loop_
_entity.id
_entity.type
_entity.pdbx_description
1 polymer ?
#
loop_
_entity_poly.entity_id
_entity_poly.type
_entity_poly.pdbx_seq_one_letter_code
_entity_poly.pdbx_strand_id
1 'polypeptide(L)'
;MAPQNFPEEIIMEILSRLPVKSLIKFRSVSKSWLSLISRTQFAKAHLEISIKKNKGEPDSLAFGCTSETGVKLRSCNLDSFMNDLKYINAAEIYGDTVLNSLWMIGSINGLICLSVRPSEIFLWNPSIRKSKKLPPSGFTYGQFSFISTYGFGYDKVNDDYKVVETYGFTNDSCMYIADVKIYSLRSNSWKQIEGWPGAYVAGSNTVFVDGSFHWPGRSKRPWFITSLNLATEMYHEVPLPRYNVDALSELMVGVLRGCLCLFCNYTTHLDVWMMQEYGVGESWTKLACIMDIENYKYETPMPIYVSEIGTVVMNYGSTLKLYDSSDNTSNVQENSLADPEPYHEAITYIESLVLPNSELEGNQQPGQWGTKDDDWDFQQIG
;
A
#
# COMPACT_ATOMS: atom_id res chain seq x y z
N MET A 1 -0.60 20.99 46.87
CA MET A 1 -1.82 20.91 46.03
C MET A 1 -1.80 19.55 45.37
N ALA A 2 -2.88 18.77 45.48
CA ALA A 2 -3.00 17.55 44.67
C ALA A 2 -3.04 17.96 43.19
N PRO A 3 -2.34 17.26 42.29
CA PRO A 3 -2.40 17.57 40.87
C PRO A 3 -3.86 17.48 40.41
N GLN A 4 -4.32 18.50 39.71
CA GLN A 4 -5.64 18.56 39.10
C GLN A 4 -5.65 17.54 37.95
N ASN A 5 -6.16 16.33 38.22
CA ASN A 5 -6.27 15.30 37.20
C ASN A 5 -7.49 15.61 36.32
N PHE A 6 -7.24 15.95 35.06
CA PHE A 6 -8.29 15.99 34.04
C PHE A 6 -8.90 14.59 33.88
N PRO A 7 -10.21 14.48 33.55
CA PRO A 7 -10.82 13.22 33.17
C PRO A 7 -10.08 12.58 31.99
N GLU A 8 -10.02 11.25 31.97
CA GLU A 8 -9.30 10.48 30.94
C GLU A 8 -9.85 10.77 29.54
N GLU A 9 -11.17 11.01 29.42
CA GLU A 9 -11.85 11.34 28.18
C GLU A 9 -11.35 12.66 27.57
N ILE A 10 -11.08 13.66 28.42
CA ILE A 10 -10.54 14.95 27.97
C ILE A 10 -9.10 14.79 27.51
N ILE A 11 -8.30 13.98 28.22
CA ILE A 11 -6.92 13.68 27.82
C ILE A 11 -6.92 12.94 26.48
N MET A 12 -7.78 11.92 26.32
CA MET A 12 -7.99 11.20 25.07
C MET A 12 -8.31 12.14 23.92
N GLU A 13 -9.27 13.06 24.11
CA GLU A 13 -9.67 14.02 23.08
C GLU A 13 -8.49 14.93 22.68
N ILE A 14 -7.75 15.47 23.66
CA ILE A 14 -6.58 16.32 23.38
C ILE A 14 -5.51 15.55 22.62
N LEU A 15 -5.13 14.37 23.11
CA LEU A 15 -4.08 13.55 22.49
C LEU A 15 -4.48 13.08 21.09
N SER A 16 -5.76 12.75 20.87
CA SER A 16 -6.25 12.28 19.56
C SER A 16 -6.10 13.31 18.43
N ARG A 17 -5.89 14.59 18.76
CA ARG A 17 -5.70 15.68 17.78
C ARG A 17 -4.22 15.94 17.45
N LEU A 18 -3.30 15.29 18.13
CA LEU A 18 -1.86 15.51 17.96
C LEU A 18 -1.27 14.65 16.82
N PRO A 19 -0.18 15.11 16.18
CA PRO A 19 0.55 14.30 15.20
C PRO A 19 1.08 12.99 15.79
N VAL A 20 1.16 11.94 14.97
CA VAL A 20 1.63 10.60 15.38
C VAL A 20 3.03 10.67 15.99
N LYS A 21 3.95 11.43 15.39
CA LYS A 21 5.32 11.64 15.92
C LYS A 21 5.32 12.21 17.34
N SER A 22 4.42 13.14 17.66
CA SER A 22 4.30 13.70 19.01
C SER A 22 3.79 12.65 19.99
N LEU A 23 2.77 11.88 19.58
CA LEU A 23 2.19 10.82 20.40
C LEU A 23 3.19 9.71 20.73
N ILE A 24 4.07 9.36 19.79
CA ILE A 24 5.16 8.40 20.04
C ILE A 24 6.11 8.91 21.11
N LYS A 25 6.53 10.18 21.06
CA LYS A 25 7.37 10.79 22.11
C LYS A 25 6.66 10.82 23.47
N PHE A 26 5.36 11.06 23.45
CA PHE A 26 4.50 11.16 24.63
C PHE A 26 4.31 9.83 25.37
N ARG A 27 4.53 8.69 24.71
CA ARG A 27 4.61 7.38 25.36
C ARG A 27 5.70 7.33 26.45
N SER A 28 6.78 8.10 26.30
CA SER A 28 7.89 8.12 27.27
C SER A 28 7.69 9.10 28.43
N VAL A 29 6.63 9.92 28.40
CA VAL A 29 6.37 10.97 29.41
C VAL A 29 5.75 10.41 30.68
N SER A 30 4.81 9.46 30.57
CA SER A 30 4.20 8.80 31.74
C SER A 30 3.62 7.43 31.41
N LYS A 31 3.53 6.55 32.41
CA LYS A 31 2.87 5.23 32.27
C LYS A 31 1.39 5.34 31.89
N SER A 32 0.71 6.38 32.37
CA SER A 32 -0.70 6.64 32.05
C SER A 32 -0.86 6.96 30.57
N TRP A 33 0.00 7.83 30.02
CA TRP A 33 -0.04 8.22 28.61
C TRP A 33 0.41 7.07 27.70
N LEU A 34 1.44 6.33 28.10
CA LEU A 34 1.84 5.09 27.42
C LEU A 34 0.66 4.12 27.31
N SER A 35 -0.02 3.83 28.42
CA SER A 35 -1.17 2.94 28.43
C SER A 35 -2.27 3.44 27.51
N LEU A 36 -2.61 4.73 27.59
CA LEU A 36 -3.69 5.34 26.82
C LEU A 36 -3.42 5.32 25.30
N ILE A 37 -2.23 5.77 24.89
CA ILE A 37 -1.80 5.86 23.49
C ILE A 37 -1.59 4.47 22.86
N SER A 38 -1.39 3.44 23.69
CA SER A 38 -1.21 2.05 23.21
C SER A 38 -2.54 1.31 23.00
N ARG A 39 -3.68 1.87 23.42
CA ARG A 39 -4.99 1.21 23.24
C ARG A 39 -5.44 1.23 21.77
N THR A 40 -5.96 0.10 21.30
CA THR A 40 -6.54 -0.03 19.95
C THR A 40 -7.67 0.99 19.71
N GLN A 41 -8.50 1.28 20.71
CA GLN A 41 -9.57 2.27 20.59
C GLN A 41 -9.01 3.69 20.37
N PHE A 42 -7.91 4.04 21.03
CA PHE A 42 -7.24 5.32 20.81
C PHE A 42 -6.66 5.40 19.39
N ALA A 43 -5.98 4.34 18.93
CA ALA A 43 -5.43 4.28 17.58
C ALA A 43 -6.52 4.43 16.51
N LYS A 44 -7.69 3.79 16.69
CA LYS A 44 -8.85 3.93 15.79
C LYS A 44 -9.42 5.35 15.79
N ALA A 45 -9.69 5.92 16.96
CA ALA A 45 -10.23 7.27 17.08
C ALA A 45 -9.27 8.32 16.50
N HIS A 46 -7.97 8.19 16.78
CA HIS A 46 -6.92 9.05 16.22
C HIS A 46 -6.86 8.95 14.69
N LEU A 47 -6.90 7.73 14.14
CA LEU A 47 -6.92 7.50 12.69
C LEU A 47 -8.16 8.12 12.04
N GLU A 48 -9.35 7.93 12.60
CA GLU A 48 -10.59 8.52 12.08
C GLU A 48 -10.53 10.05 12.04
N ILE A 49 -9.99 10.67 13.09
CA ILE A 49 -9.76 12.12 13.14
C ILE A 49 -8.76 12.55 12.07
N SER A 50 -7.66 11.81 11.90
CA SER A 50 -6.61 12.09 10.90
C SER A 50 -7.17 12.02 9.48
N ILE A 51 -7.86 10.93 9.14
CA ILE A 51 -8.52 10.74 7.84
C ILE A 51 -9.51 11.88 7.58
N LYS A 52 -10.36 12.23 8.56
CA LYS A 52 -11.33 13.32 8.40
C LYS A 52 -10.66 14.68 8.20
N LYS A 53 -9.59 14.96 8.94
CA LYS A 53 -8.86 16.22 8.87
C LYS A 53 -8.17 16.41 7.52
N ASN A 54 -7.56 15.35 6.99
CA ASN A 54 -6.81 15.37 5.73
C ASN A 54 -7.67 14.92 4.53
N LYS A 55 -9.00 14.78 4.70
CA LYS A 55 -9.92 14.25 3.67
C LYS A 55 -9.51 12.88 3.09
N GLY A 56 -8.76 12.09 3.85
CA GLY A 56 -8.23 10.79 3.42
C GLY A 56 -6.98 10.86 2.55
N GLU A 57 -6.39 12.05 2.35
CA GLU A 57 -5.14 12.19 1.60
C GLU A 57 -3.94 11.66 2.41
N PRO A 58 -2.98 10.97 1.77
CA PRO A 58 -1.74 10.55 2.40
C PRO A 58 -0.87 11.77 2.75
N ASP A 59 -0.16 11.70 3.87
CA ASP A 59 0.76 12.73 4.34
C ASP A 59 2.23 12.27 4.29
N SER A 60 2.44 11.01 3.90
CA SER A 60 3.73 10.33 3.98
C SER A 60 3.98 9.45 2.77
N LEU A 61 5.26 9.30 2.46
CA LEU A 61 5.79 8.44 1.43
C LEU A 61 6.68 7.39 2.08
N ALA A 62 6.47 6.12 1.73
CA ALA A 62 7.37 5.03 2.06
C ALA A 62 8.04 4.52 0.80
N PHE A 63 9.28 4.08 0.93
CA PHE A 63 10.05 3.47 -0.16
C PHE A 63 11.02 2.44 0.40
N GLY A 64 11.46 1.53 -0.46
CA GLY A 64 12.33 0.45 -0.04
C GLY A 64 13.25 -0.06 -1.13
N CYS A 65 14.40 -0.57 -0.71
CA CYS A 65 15.39 -1.21 -1.55
C CYS A 65 15.78 -2.58 -0.97
N THR A 66 16.38 -3.40 -1.82
CA THR A 66 16.91 -4.71 -1.45
C THR A 66 18.42 -4.64 -1.57
N SER A 67 19.13 -4.96 -0.49
CA SER A 67 20.59 -4.97 -0.42
C SER A 67 21.11 -6.34 -0.01
N GLU A 68 22.43 -6.52 -0.04
CA GLU A 68 23.10 -7.75 0.45
C GLU A 68 22.74 -8.07 1.92
N THR A 69 22.42 -7.04 2.70
CA THR A 69 22.07 -7.14 4.12
C THR A 69 20.58 -7.34 4.39
N GLY A 70 19.72 -7.39 3.37
CA GLY A 70 18.28 -7.57 3.51
C GLY A 70 17.45 -6.43 2.90
N VAL A 71 16.25 -6.19 3.46
CA VAL A 71 15.35 -5.14 2.97
C VAL A 71 15.49 -3.90 3.84
N LYS A 72 15.76 -2.76 3.20
CA LYS A 72 15.76 -1.46 3.87
C LYS A 72 14.48 -0.74 3.52
N LEU A 73 13.70 -0.37 4.54
CA LEU A 73 12.48 0.42 4.37
C LEU A 73 12.68 1.80 4.97
N ARG A 74 12.09 2.78 4.32
CA ARG A 74 12.34 4.19 4.56
C ARG A 74 11.04 4.97 4.40
N SER A 75 10.93 6.08 5.11
CA SER A 75 9.78 6.97 4.93
C SER A 75 10.12 8.44 5.15
N CYS A 76 9.36 9.31 4.50
CA CYS A 76 9.43 10.76 4.63
C CYS A 76 8.03 11.39 4.52
N ASN A 77 7.92 12.68 4.85
CA ASN A 77 6.68 13.44 4.64
C ASN A 77 6.50 13.75 3.15
N LEU A 78 5.29 13.57 2.64
CA LEU A 78 4.98 13.70 1.21
C LEU A 78 5.10 15.16 0.74
N ASP A 79 4.58 16.12 1.51
CA ASP A 79 4.70 17.55 1.17
C ASP A 79 6.15 18.01 1.14
N SER A 80 6.97 17.52 2.07
CA SER A 80 8.41 17.76 2.05
C SER A 80 9.02 17.18 0.79
N PHE A 81 8.72 15.92 0.42
CA PHE A 81 9.23 15.33 -0.82
C PHE A 81 8.85 16.15 -2.07
N MET A 82 7.63 16.69 -2.12
CA MET A 82 7.17 17.51 -3.24
C MET A 82 7.84 18.89 -3.30
N ASN A 83 8.11 19.52 -2.14
CA ASN A 83 8.57 20.92 -2.06
C ASN A 83 10.07 21.09 -1.74
N ASP A 84 10.66 20.23 -0.91
CA ASP A 84 12.01 20.35 -0.35
C ASP A 84 12.71 18.98 -0.18
N LEU A 85 13.83 18.83 -0.87
CA LEU A 85 14.65 17.61 -0.84
C LEU A 85 15.38 17.49 0.50
N LYS A 86 14.87 16.69 1.44
CA LYS A 86 15.63 15.88 2.43
C LYS A 86 14.75 15.41 3.59
N TYR A 87 14.80 14.12 3.87
CA TYR A 87 15.16 13.46 5.15
C TYR A 87 14.51 12.07 5.16
N ILE A 88 15.24 11.07 5.66
CA ILE A 88 14.75 9.69 5.65
C ILE A 88 15.00 9.06 7.02
N ASN A 89 13.93 8.67 7.70
CA ASN A 89 14.03 7.74 8.82
C ASN A 89 13.88 6.32 8.26
N ALA A 90 14.90 5.49 8.47
CA ALA A 90 14.93 4.10 8.02
C ALA A 90 14.46 3.15 9.14
N ALA A 91 13.67 2.15 8.77
CA ALA A 91 13.44 0.94 9.56
C ALA A 91 13.93 -0.24 8.71
N GLU A 92 14.75 -1.11 9.29
CA GLU A 92 15.31 -2.26 8.55
C GLU A 92 14.47 -3.51 8.82
N ILE A 93 14.05 -4.19 7.74
CA ILE A 93 13.44 -5.52 7.83
C ILE A 93 14.45 -6.52 7.30
N TYR A 94 14.98 -7.34 8.21
CA TYR A 94 15.91 -8.39 7.83
C TYR A 94 15.16 -9.60 7.27
N GLY A 95 15.44 -9.92 6.01
CA GLY A 95 15.15 -11.20 5.39
C GLY A 95 16.45 -11.99 5.26
N ASP A 96 16.50 -13.19 5.85
CA ASP A 96 17.66 -14.06 5.76
C ASP A 96 17.72 -14.65 4.33
N THR A 97 18.88 -14.54 3.66
CA THR A 97 19.30 -15.09 2.34
C THR A 97 19.21 -14.23 1.06
N VAL A 98 20.07 -14.62 0.10
CA VAL A 98 20.41 -13.98 -1.18
C VAL A 98 19.28 -14.19 -2.20
N LEU A 99 18.83 -13.08 -2.82
CA LEU A 99 17.65 -12.91 -3.69
C LEU A 99 16.37 -12.53 -2.92
N ASN A 100 16.17 -11.22 -2.72
CA ASN A 100 15.02 -10.62 -2.02
C ASN A 100 14.34 -9.63 -2.98
N SER A 101 13.11 -9.90 -3.42
CA SER A 101 12.32 -8.98 -4.24
C SER A 101 11.30 -8.31 -3.33
N LEU A 102 11.42 -7.01 -3.14
CA LEU A 102 10.47 -6.22 -2.36
C LEU A 102 9.34 -5.77 -3.29
N TRP A 103 8.10 -6.01 -2.89
CA TRP A 103 6.90 -5.40 -3.48
C TRP A 103 6.08 -4.69 -2.42
N MET A 104 5.70 -3.44 -2.68
CA MET A 104 4.75 -2.69 -1.85
C MET A 104 3.34 -2.90 -2.41
N ILE A 105 2.59 -3.81 -1.79
CA ILE A 105 1.30 -4.31 -2.31
C ILE A 105 0.20 -3.25 -2.23
N GLY A 106 0.18 -2.48 -1.15
CA GLY A 106 -0.88 -1.52 -0.89
C GLY A 106 -0.77 -0.92 0.51
N SER A 107 -1.42 0.23 0.71
CA SER A 107 -1.52 0.88 2.01
C SER A 107 -2.98 1.15 2.36
N ILE A 108 -3.35 0.95 3.62
CA ILE A 108 -4.65 1.35 4.16
C ILE A 108 -4.54 1.56 5.66
N ASN A 109 -5.16 2.62 6.18
CA ASN A 109 -5.19 2.94 7.61
C ASN A 109 -3.78 3.06 8.25
N GLY A 110 -2.78 3.45 7.46
CA GLY A 110 -1.37 3.56 7.86
C GLY A 110 -0.61 2.24 8.01
N LEU A 111 -1.26 1.11 7.72
CA LEU A 111 -0.56 -0.15 7.47
C LEU A 111 -0.17 -0.23 6.00
N ILE A 112 1.02 -0.78 5.74
CA ILE A 112 1.53 -1.11 4.42
C ILE A 112 1.70 -2.62 4.35
N CYS A 113 1.17 -3.24 3.31
CA CYS A 113 1.38 -4.66 3.03
C CYS A 113 2.57 -4.81 2.08
N LEU A 114 3.50 -5.70 2.45
CA LEU A 114 4.76 -5.92 1.76
C LEU A 114 4.89 -7.39 1.41
N SER A 115 5.52 -7.69 0.27
CA SER A 115 6.04 -9.01 -0.05
C SER A 115 7.56 -8.89 -0.22
N VAL A 116 8.35 -9.67 0.53
CA VAL A 116 9.83 -9.64 0.48
C VAL A 116 10.40 -10.80 -0.34
N ARG A 117 9.59 -11.85 -0.49
CA ARG A 117 9.80 -13.01 -1.35
C ARG A 117 8.42 -13.51 -1.78
N PRO A 118 8.30 -14.26 -2.89
CA PRO A 118 7.06 -14.96 -3.19
C PRO A 118 6.55 -15.73 -1.95
N SER A 119 5.31 -15.50 -1.56
CA SER A 119 4.59 -16.03 -0.38
C SER A 119 5.01 -15.49 0.99
N GLU A 120 5.95 -14.55 1.07
CA GLU A 120 6.35 -13.95 2.36
C GLU A 120 5.78 -12.55 2.53
N ILE A 121 4.61 -12.51 3.15
CA ILE A 121 3.83 -11.29 3.32
C ILE A 121 4.04 -10.70 4.72
N PHE A 122 4.22 -9.39 4.79
CA PHE A 122 4.32 -8.62 6.02
C PHE A 122 3.32 -7.48 6.03
N LEU A 123 2.71 -7.23 7.19
CA LEU A 123 2.05 -5.96 7.49
C LEU A 123 3.02 -5.09 8.26
N TRP A 124 3.22 -3.85 7.83
CA TRP A 124 4.17 -2.91 8.43
C TRP A 124 3.48 -1.59 8.73
N ASN A 125 3.68 -1.06 9.94
CA ASN A 125 3.37 0.32 10.27
C ASN A 125 4.69 1.10 10.39
N PRO A 126 5.00 2.00 9.44
CA PRO A 126 6.23 2.80 9.47
C PRO A 126 6.29 3.74 10.68
N SER A 127 5.17 4.35 11.05
CA SER A 127 5.11 5.39 12.06
C SER A 127 5.49 4.85 13.44
N ILE A 128 5.01 3.66 13.79
CA ILE A 128 5.35 3.01 15.08
C ILE A 128 6.46 1.96 14.97
N ARG A 129 7.04 1.78 13.78
CA ARG A 129 8.12 0.83 13.47
C ARG A 129 7.80 -0.62 13.89
N LYS A 130 6.56 -1.05 13.73
CA LYS A 130 6.13 -2.44 14.03
C LYS A 130 5.78 -3.17 12.74
N SER A 131 6.05 -4.47 12.71
CA SER A 131 5.66 -5.35 11.61
C SER A 131 5.10 -6.67 12.11
N LYS A 132 4.34 -7.36 11.25
CA LYS A 132 3.82 -8.72 11.45
C LYS A 132 4.07 -9.53 10.18
N LYS A 133 4.77 -10.66 10.30
CA LYS A 133 4.82 -11.67 9.23
C LYS A 133 3.51 -12.47 9.24
N LEU A 134 2.90 -12.64 8.06
CA LEU A 134 1.70 -13.46 7.90
C LEU A 134 2.08 -14.94 7.77
N PRO A 135 1.23 -15.87 8.24
CA PRO A 135 1.45 -17.29 7.98
C PRO A 135 1.36 -17.56 6.47
N PRO A 136 2.08 -18.58 5.96
CA PRO A 136 1.97 -18.96 4.55
C PRO A 136 0.54 -19.41 4.24
N SER A 137 0.07 -19.14 3.02
CA SER A 137 -1.27 -19.53 2.55
C SER A 137 -1.43 -21.03 2.31
N GLY A 138 -0.33 -21.77 2.33
CA GLY A 138 -0.30 -23.20 2.03
C GLY A 138 -0.48 -23.52 0.55
N PHE A 139 -0.33 -22.54 -0.36
CA PHE A 139 -0.15 -22.86 -1.77
C PHE A 139 1.15 -23.63 -1.98
N THR A 140 1.07 -24.76 -2.69
CA THR A 140 2.22 -25.57 -3.08
C THR A 140 2.61 -25.25 -4.50
N TYR A 141 3.79 -24.66 -4.69
CA TYR A 141 4.27 -24.28 -6.00
C TYR A 141 4.79 -25.50 -6.77
N GLY A 142 4.08 -25.89 -7.83
CA GLY A 142 4.56 -26.84 -8.83
C GLY A 142 5.52 -26.22 -9.84
N GLN A 143 6.08 -27.04 -10.73
CA GLN A 143 7.07 -26.61 -11.72
C GLN A 143 6.60 -25.49 -12.68
N PHE A 144 5.28 -25.34 -12.87
CA PHE A 144 4.66 -24.35 -13.76
C PHE A 144 3.78 -23.35 -13.02
N SER A 145 3.89 -23.26 -11.69
CA SER A 145 3.09 -22.33 -10.91
C SER A 145 3.85 -21.07 -10.56
N PHE A 146 3.13 -19.97 -10.44
CA PHE A 146 3.66 -18.69 -9.97
C PHE A 146 2.57 -17.92 -9.21
N ILE A 147 3.01 -17.01 -8.35
CA ILE A 147 2.11 -16.05 -7.69
C ILE A 147 1.78 -14.98 -8.70
N SER A 148 0.49 -14.76 -8.95
CA SER A 148 0.07 -13.81 -9.99
C SER A 148 0.02 -12.39 -9.46
N THR A 149 -0.56 -12.17 -8.27
CA THR A 149 -0.67 -10.84 -7.65
C THR A 149 -1.16 -10.93 -6.20
N TYR A 150 -0.87 -9.90 -5.41
CA TYR A 150 -1.44 -9.70 -4.08
C TYR A 150 -2.21 -8.39 -4.03
N GLY A 151 -3.17 -8.30 -3.12
CA GLY A 151 -3.86 -7.06 -2.78
C GLY A 151 -4.05 -6.92 -1.27
N PHE A 152 -4.10 -5.69 -0.78
CA PHE A 152 -4.31 -5.37 0.63
C PHE A 152 -5.46 -4.40 0.82
N GLY A 153 -6.38 -4.75 1.73
CA GLY A 153 -7.62 -4.01 1.92
C GLY A 153 -8.16 -4.10 3.34
N TYR A 154 -9.18 -3.29 3.62
CA TYR A 154 -9.84 -3.22 4.91
C TYR A 154 -11.34 -3.46 4.75
N ASP A 155 -11.81 -4.55 5.32
CA ASP A 155 -13.21 -4.90 5.43
C ASP A 155 -13.83 -4.09 6.56
N LYS A 156 -14.42 -2.94 6.21
CA LYS A 156 -15.08 -2.04 7.17
C LYS A 156 -16.28 -2.69 7.86
N VAL A 157 -16.97 -3.62 7.20
CA VAL A 157 -18.16 -4.29 7.76
C VAL A 157 -17.74 -5.21 8.90
N ASN A 158 -16.68 -5.97 8.68
CA ASN A 158 -16.16 -6.89 9.67
C ASN A 158 -15.03 -6.30 10.53
N ASP A 159 -14.63 -5.04 10.34
CA ASP A 159 -13.49 -4.39 11.00
C ASP A 159 -12.23 -5.28 10.97
N ASP A 160 -11.83 -5.67 9.77
CA ASP A 160 -10.76 -6.63 9.55
C ASP A 160 -9.86 -6.23 8.38
N TYR A 161 -8.56 -6.48 8.54
CA TYR A 161 -7.60 -6.29 7.47
C TYR A 161 -7.48 -7.59 6.70
N LYS A 162 -7.58 -7.49 5.37
CA LYS A 162 -7.57 -8.64 4.49
C LYS A 162 -6.46 -8.52 3.45
N VAL A 163 -5.81 -9.65 3.19
CA VAL A 163 -4.83 -9.78 2.10
C VAL A 163 -5.37 -10.81 1.12
N VAL A 164 -5.45 -10.45 -0.15
CA VAL A 164 -5.74 -11.41 -1.21
C VAL A 164 -4.43 -11.89 -1.82
N GLU A 165 -4.34 -13.20 -2.04
CA GLU A 165 -3.26 -13.84 -2.78
C GLU A 165 -3.88 -14.64 -3.92
N THR A 166 -3.37 -14.42 -5.13
CA THR A 166 -3.80 -15.14 -6.33
C THR A 166 -2.70 -16.07 -6.79
N TYR A 167 -3.08 -17.32 -7.05
CA TYR A 167 -2.18 -18.38 -7.47
C TYR A 167 -2.51 -18.77 -8.90
N GLY A 168 -1.47 -18.88 -9.74
CA GLY A 168 -1.63 -19.18 -11.14
C GLY A 168 -0.67 -20.25 -11.67
N PHE A 169 -0.96 -20.74 -12.86
CA PHE A 169 -0.10 -21.64 -13.62
C PHE A 169 0.07 -21.18 -15.06
N THR A 170 1.22 -21.50 -15.64
CA THR A 170 1.51 -21.34 -17.06
C THR A 170 1.14 -22.61 -17.81
N ASN A 171 0.35 -22.48 -18.87
CA ASN A 171 0.31 -23.47 -19.96
C ASN A 171 0.87 -22.84 -21.23
N ASP A 172 1.16 -23.68 -22.26
CA ASP A 172 1.95 -23.46 -23.50
C ASP A 172 1.93 -22.09 -24.22
N SER A 173 1.18 -21.08 -23.78
CA SER A 173 1.31 -19.67 -24.19
C SER A 173 0.79 -18.63 -23.17
N CYS A 174 0.21 -19.00 -22.02
CA CYS A 174 -0.52 -18.05 -21.17
C CYS A 174 -0.52 -18.38 -19.66
N MET A 175 -0.74 -17.32 -18.85
CA MET A 175 -0.76 -17.29 -17.38
C MET A 175 -2.19 -17.27 -16.82
N TYR A 176 -2.66 -18.33 -16.17
CA TYR A 176 -4.03 -18.41 -15.61
C TYR A 176 -4.00 -18.30 -14.10
N ILE A 177 -4.93 -17.56 -13.50
CA ILE A 177 -5.24 -17.79 -12.09
C ILE A 177 -6.01 -19.11 -11.97
N ALA A 178 -5.52 -19.98 -11.10
CA ALA A 178 -6.21 -21.19 -10.67
C ALA A 178 -7.08 -20.91 -9.45
N ASP A 179 -6.51 -20.22 -8.47
CA ASP A 179 -7.09 -20.09 -7.14
C ASP A 179 -6.87 -18.70 -6.55
N VAL A 180 -7.82 -18.27 -5.73
CA VAL A 180 -7.74 -17.05 -4.95
C VAL A 180 -7.93 -17.39 -3.47
N LYS A 181 -7.03 -16.91 -2.62
CA LYS A 181 -7.17 -17.00 -1.16
C LYS A 181 -7.20 -15.62 -0.55
N ILE A 182 -7.98 -15.48 0.51
CA ILE A 182 -8.04 -14.29 1.35
C ILE A 182 -7.58 -14.66 2.75
N TYR A 183 -6.58 -13.93 3.25
CA TYR A 183 -6.19 -13.92 4.64
C TYR A 183 -7.06 -12.93 5.41
N SER A 184 -7.50 -13.33 6.60
CA SER A 184 -8.09 -12.45 7.60
C SER A 184 -7.07 -12.23 8.72
N LEU A 185 -6.76 -10.96 9.02
CA LEU A 185 -5.88 -10.62 10.14
C LEU A 185 -6.53 -10.99 11.48
N ARG A 186 -7.84 -10.78 11.60
CA ARG A 186 -8.64 -11.09 12.79
C ARG A 186 -8.64 -12.57 13.13
N SER A 187 -8.93 -13.45 12.16
CA SER A 187 -8.93 -14.90 12.40
C SER A 187 -7.54 -15.53 12.26
N ASN A 188 -6.56 -14.77 11.79
CA ASN A 188 -5.20 -15.22 11.51
C ASN A 188 -5.16 -16.47 10.61
N SER A 189 -6.03 -16.53 9.60
CA SER A 189 -6.19 -17.70 8.75
C SER A 189 -6.47 -17.32 7.30
N TRP A 190 -6.06 -18.20 6.38
CA TRP A 190 -6.40 -18.12 4.97
C TRP A 190 -7.68 -18.89 4.66
N LYS A 191 -8.49 -18.35 3.76
CA LYS A 191 -9.70 -18.97 3.22
C LYS A 191 -9.63 -18.93 1.69
N GLN A 192 -9.97 -20.02 1.03
CA GLN A 192 -10.12 -20.06 -0.43
C GLN A 192 -11.44 -19.42 -0.84
N ILE A 193 -11.40 -18.60 -1.89
CA ILE A 193 -12.58 -17.98 -2.50
C ILE A 193 -12.89 -18.73 -3.80
N GLU A 194 -14.11 -19.21 -3.90
CA GLU A 194 -14.60 -19.96 -5.06
C GLU A 194 -15.23 -19.02 -6.10
N GLY A 195 -15.46 -19.55 -7.32
CA GLY A 195 -16.18 -18.81 -8.36
C GLY A 195 -15.32 -17.91 -9.23
N TRP A 196 -14.00 -18.11 -9.23
CA TRP A 196 -13.10 -17.39 -10.13
C TRP A 196 -13.51 -17.61 -11.61
N PRO A 197 -13.77 -16.55 -12.40
CA PRO A 197 -14.30 -16.67 -13.76
C PRO A 197 -13.31 -17.21 -14.80
N GLY A 198 -12.10 -17.61 -14.42
CA GLY A 198 -11.15 -18.29 -15.31
C GLY A 198 -10.44 -17.37 -16.31
N ALA A 199 -9.88 -16.25 -15.83
CA ALA A 199 -9.18 -15.28 -16.66
C ALA A 199 -7.66 -15.42 -16.64
N TYR A 200 -6.99 -14.89 -17.68
CA TYR A 200 -5.56 -14.60 -17.61
C TYR A 200 -5.35 -13.36 -16.73
N VAL A 201 -4.40 -13.42 -15.80
CA VAL A 201 -3.84 -12.19 -15.25
C VAL A 201 -2.80 -11.73 -16.24
N ALA A 202 -3.01 -10.53 -16.77
CA ALA A 202 -2.08 -9.93 -17.72
C ALA A 202 -1.44 -8.65 -17.19
N GLY A 203 -1.85 -8.16 -16.01
CA GLY A 203 -1.19 -7.04 -15.33
C GLY A 203 -0.74 -7.42 -13.91
N SER A 204 0.24 -6.70 -13.39
CA SER A 204 1.04 -7.09 -12.23
C SER A 204 0.44 -6.72 -10.87
N ASN A 205 -0.63 -5.91 -10.82
CA ASN A 205 -1.07 -5.30 -9.57
C ASN A 205 -2.56 -5.47 -9.24
N THR A 206 -2.84 -5.52 -7.93
CA THR A 206 -4.19 -5.51 -7.36
C THR A 206 -4.35 -4.30 -6.46
N VAL A 207 -5.44 -3.57 -6.59
CA VAL A 207 -5.76 -2.43 -5.73
C VAL A 207 -7.04 -2.68 -4.94
N PHE A 208 -7.26 -1.91 -3.88
CA PHE A 208 -8.47 -1.99 -3.06
C PHE A 208 -9.20 -0.66 -3.08
N VAL A 209 -10.43 -0.65 -3.59
CA VAL A 209 -11.30 0.54 -3.67
C VAL A 209 -12.73 0.13 -3.32
N ASP A 210 -13.42 0.96 -2.54
CA ASP A 210 -14.84 0.80 -2.21
C ASP A 210 -15.24 -0.63 -1.79
N GLY A 211 -14.48 -1.22 -0.85
CA GLY A 211 -14.79 -2.54 -0.30
C GLY A 211 -14.47 -3.72 -1.23
N SER A 212 -13.85 -3.48 -2.38
CA SER A 212 -13.54 -4.51 -3.38
C SER A 212 -12.07 -4.47 -3.78
N PHE A 213 -11.49 -5.63 -4.05
CA PHE A 213 -10.21 -5.74 -4.72
C PHE A 213 -10.39 -5.67 -6.23
N HIS A 214 -9.47 -5.07 -6.97
CA HIS A 214 -9.52 -4.92 -8.42
C HIS A 214 -8.19 -5.29 -9.04
N TRP A 215 -8.22 -6.07 -10.12
CA TRP A 215 -7.03 -6.40 -10.89
C TRP A 215 -7.35 -6.57 -12.37
N PRO A 216 -6.39 -6.30 -13.26
CA PRO A 216 -6.58 -6.40 -14.69
C PRO A 216 -6.57 -7.87 -15.14
N GLY A 217 -7.61 -8.22 -15.89
CA GLY A 217 -7.76 -9.51 -16.56
C GLY A 217 -7.61 -9.38 -18.07
N ARG A 218 -7.22 -10.46 -18.73
CA ARG A 218 -7.25 -10.59 -20.18
C ARG A 218 -7.85 -11.94 -20.54
N SER A 219 -8.61 -12.02 -21.64
CA SER A 219 -9.07 -13.28 -22.23
C SER A 219 -9.13 -13.09 -23.74
N LYS A 220 -8.17 -13.67 -24.49
CA LYS A 220 -8.06 -13.61 -25.97
C LYS A 220 -8.09 -12.19 -26.63
N ARG A 221 -8.23 -11.10 -25.85
CA ARG A 221 -8.64 -9.71 -26.18
C ARG A 221 -10.17 -9.54 -26.19
N PRO A 222 -10.73 -8.46 -25.58
CA PRO A 222 -10.06 -7.30 -24.96
C PRO A 222 -9.59 -7.55 -23.50
N TRP A 223 -8.99 -6.51 -22.90
CA TRP A 223 -8.74 -6.44 -21.45
C TRP A 223 -10.04 -6.15 -20.69
N PHE A 224 -10.08 -6.51 -19.41
CA PHE A 224 -11.16 -6.20 -18.49
C PHE A 224 -10.59 -5.98 -17.08
N ILE A 225 -11.41 -5.44 -16.18
CA ILE A 225 -11.08 -5.38 -14.74
C ILE A 225 -12.02 -6.32 -14.02
N THR A 226 -11.44 -7.28 -13.30
CA THR A 226 -12.18 -8.08 -12.34
C THR A 226 -12.13 -7.40 -10.99
N SER A 227 -13.26 -7.40 -10.30
CA SER A 227 -13.35 -7.03 -8.90
C SER A 227 -13.76 -8.23 -8.04
N LEU A 228 -13.31 -8.27 -6.80
CA LEU A 228 -13.75 -9.20 -5.77
C LEU A 228 -14.25 -8.41 -4.57
N ASN A 229 -15.56 -8.43 -4.34
CA ASN A 229 -16.19 -7.69 -3.25
C ASN A 229 -16.02 -8.43 -1.91
N LEU A 230 -15.52 -7.75 -0.88
CA LEU A 230 -15.25 -8.39 0.42
C LEU A 230 -16.51 -8.72 1.23
N ALA A 231 -17.60 -8.00 1.01
CA ALA A 231 -18.84 -8.20 1.76
C ALA A 231 -19.66 -9.36 1.20
N THR A 232 -19.68 -9.52 -0.12
CA THR A 232 -20.42 -10.59 -0.79
C THR A 232 -19.56 -11.80 -1.16
N GLU A 233 -18.23 -11.65 -1.15
CA GLU A 233 -17.26 -12.64 -1.66
C GLU A 233 -17.54 -13.04 -3.13
N MET A 234 -18.11 -12.12 -3.91
CA MET A 234 -18.44 -12.35 -5.32
C MET A 234 -17.53 -11.56 -6.26
N TYR A 235 -17.30 -12.15 -7.44
CA TYR A 235 -16.60 -11.51 -8.53
C TYR A 235 -17.55 -10.69 -9.41
N HIS A 236 -17.11 -9.51 -9.82
CA HIS A 236 -17.82 -8.66 -10.76
C HIS A 236 -16.86 -8.05 -11.77
N GLU A 237 -17.31 -7.86 -13.01
CA GLU A 237 -16.57 -7.09 -14.00
C GLU A 237 -16.88 -5.60 -13.82
N VAL A 238 -15.84 -4.76 -13.88
CA VAL A 238 -15.97 -3.30 -13.78
C VAL A 238 -15.98 -2.69 -15.18
N PRO A 239 -16.92 -1.76 -15.48
CA PRO A 239 -16.95 -1.11 -16.78
C PRO A 239 -15.67 -0.29 -17.02
N LEU A 240 -15.17 -0.35 -18.25
CA LEU A 240 -13.95 0.32 -18.69
C LEU A 240 -14.23 1.65 -19.41
N PRO A 241 -13.31 2.64 -19.39
CA PRO A 241 -13.40 3.80 -20.26
C PRO A 241 -13.22 3.43 -21.73
N ARG A 242 -13.50 4.39 -22.62
CA ARG A 242 -13.12 4.25 -24.03
C ARG A 242 -11.63 4.52 -24.19
N TYR A 243 -10.84 3.48 -24.45
CA TYR A 243 -9.41 3.56 -24.74
C TYR A 243 -9.08 2.87 -26.06
N ASN A 244 -7.89 3.13 -26.61
CA ASN A 244 -7.44 2.47 -27.84
C ASN A 244 -6.96 1.04 -27.53
N VAL A 245 -7.84 0.06 -27.73
CA VAL A 245 -7.59 -1.36 -27.41
C VAL A 245 -6.45 -1.95 -28.25
N ASP A 246 -6.30 -1.51 -29.51
CA ASP A 246 -5.38 -2.12 -30.46
C ASP A 246 -3.92 -1.67 -30.24
N ALA A 247 -3.73 -0.45 -29.75
CA ALA A 247 -2.42 0.12 -29.46
C ALA A 247 -1.92 -0.19 -28.04
N LEU A 248 -2.78 -0.74 -27.17
CA LEU A 248 -2.47 -0.91 -25.75
C LEU A 248 -1.48 -2.06 -25.52
N SER A 249 -0.34 -1.73 -24.92
CA SER A 249 0.67 -2.73 -24.53
C SER A 249 0.27 -3.43 -23.24
N GLU A 250 -0.07 -2.64 -22.22
CA GLU A 250 -0.34 -3.11 -20.86
C GLU A 250 -1.44 -2.27 -20.22
N LEU A 251 -2.24 -2.92 -19.37
CA LEU A 251 -3.29 -2.30 -18.58
C LEU A 251 -3.03 -2.60 -17.11
N MET A 252 -2.90 -1.55 -16.30
CA MET A 252 -2.72 -1.63 -14.86
C MET A 252 -3.83 -0.86 -14.17
N VAL A 253 -4.05 -1.15 -12.89
CA VAL A 253 -5.02 -0.44 -12.05
C VAL A 253 -4.29 0.39 -11.00
N GLY A 254 -4.95 1.36 -10.39
CA GLY A 254 -4.35 2.24 -9.39
C GLY A 254 -5.36 2.82 -8.43
N VAL A 255 -4.87 3.50 -7.40
CA VAL A 255 -5.70 4.34 -6.53
C VAL A 255 -5.10 5.73 -6.50
N LEU A 256 -5.87 6.72 -6.96
CA LEU A 256 -5.51 8.14 -6.85
C LEU A 256 -6.70 8.89 -6.24
N ARG A 257 -6.47 9.73 -5.24
CA ARG A 257 -7.54 10.45 -4.50
C ARG A 257 -8.66 9.53 -4.01
N GLY A 258 -8.30 8.31 -3.58
CA GLY A 258 -9.24 7.28 -3.14
C GLY A 258 -10.13 6.68 -4.25
N CYS A 259 -9.93 7.05 -5.51
CA CYS A 259 -10.72 6.58 -6.65
C CYS A 259 -9.99 5.46 -7.39
N LEU A 260 -10.76 4.56 -8.01
CA LEU A 260 -10.21 3.54 -8.90
C LEU A 260 -9.66 4.22 -10.16
N CYS A 261 -8.40 3.93 -10.47
CA CYS A 261 -7.71 4.43 -11.65
C CYS A 261 -7.37 3.31 -12.62
N LEU A 262 -7.36 3.66 -13.90
CA LEU A 262 -6.89 2.83 -14.99
C LEU A 262 -5.67 3.48 -15.63
N PHE A 263 -4.61 2.71 -15.76
CA PHE A 263 -3.34 3.13 -16.33
C PHE A 263 -3.14 2.38 -17.64
N CYS A 264 -3.35 3.09 -18.75
CA CYS A 264 -3.28 2.55 -20.09
C CYS A 264 -1.90 2.83 -20.69
N ASN A 265 -1.03 1.83 -20.67
CA ASN A 265 0.35 1.97 -21.13
C ASN A 265 0.45 1.69 -22.64
N TYR A 266 0.84 2.72 -23.38
CA TYR A 266 1.11 2.68 -24.81
C TYR A 266 2.61 2.77 -25.07
N THR A 267 3.04 2.44 -26.29
CA THR A 267 4.46 2.55 -26.68
C THR A 267 5.04 3.96 -26.50
N THR A 268 4.20 5.01 -26.52
CA THR A 268 4.65 6.41 -26.49
C THR A 268 4.25 7.19 -25.25
N HIS A 269 3.24 6.74 -24.50
CA HIS A 269 2.64 7.49 -23.40
C HIS A 269 1.85 6.59 -22.45
N LEU A 270 1.54 7.11 -21.27
CA LEU A 270 0.61 6.53 -20.30
C LEU A 270 -0.60 7.43 -20.18
N ASP A 271 -1.76 6.88 -20.50
CA ASP A 271 -3.02 7.51 -20.17
C ASP A 271 -3.45 7.14 -18.75
N VAL A 272 -3.74 8.14 -17.93
CA VAL A 272 -4.26 7.97 -16.59
C VAL A 272 -5.75 8.33 -16.57
N TRP A 273 -6.58 7.33 -16.32
CA TRP A 273 -8.02 7.51 -16.16
C TRP A 273 -8.42 7.33 -14.70
N MET A 274 -9.43 8.07 -14.27
CA MET A 274 -9.97 8.00 -12.91
C MET A 274 -11.49 7.90 -12.97
N MET A 275 -12.05 6.95 -12.22
CA MET A 275 -13.49 6.73 -12.10
C MET A 275 -14.04 7.67 -11.03
N GLN A 276 -14.77 8.70 -11.46
CA GLN A 276 -15.29 9.73 -10.54
C GLN A 276 -16.39 9.20 -9.63
N GLU A 277 -17.20 8.27 -10.13
CA GLU A 277 -18.25 7.60 -9.38
C GLU A 277 -18.05 6.08 -9.47
N TYR A 278 -17.75 5.46 -8.34
CA TYR A 278 -17.41 4.04 -8.29
C TYR A 278 -18.51 3.16 -8.91
N GLY A 279 -18.12 2.26 -9.82
CA GLY A 279 -19.01 1.36 -10.55
C GLY A 279 -19.74 1.98 -11.74
N VAL A 280 -19.68 3.30 -11.94
CA VAL A 280 -20.36 4.00 -13.06
C VAL A 280 -19.40 4.17 -14.23
N GLY A 281 -19.62 3.45 -15.32
CA GLY A 281 -18.73 3.45 -16.49
C GLY A 281 -18.64 4.81 -17.20
N GLU A 282 -19.70 5.59 -17.22
CA GLU A 282 -19.73 6.91 -17.83
C GLU A 282 -18.95 7.96 -17.00
N SER A 283 -18.58 7.63 -15.76
CA SER A 283 -17.88 8.54 -14.84
C SER A 283 -16.37 8.56 -15.04
N TRP A 284 -15.82 7.72 -15.91
CA TRP A 284 -14.39 7.72 -16.20
C TRP A 284 -13.97 9.02 -16.89
N THR A 285 -13.00 9.71 -16.30
CA THR A 285 -12.38 10.90 -16.88
C THR A 285 -10.88 10.69 -17.04
N LYS A 286 -10.31 11.16 -18.15
CA LYS A 286 -8.86 11.18 -18.34
C LYS A 286 -8.28 12.29 -17.45
N LEU A 287 -7.46 11.90 -16.49
CA LEU A 287 -6.80 12.79 -15.53
C LEU A 287 -5.51 13.38 -16.11
N ALA A 288 -4.70 12.55 -16.79
CA ALA A 288 -3.42 12.96 -17.35
C ALA A 288 -3.03 12.07 -18.55
N CYS A 289 -2.17 12.61 -19.41
CA CYS A 289 -1.46 11.88 -20.45
C CYS A 289 0.03 12.14 -20.27
N ILE A 290 0.78 11.12 -19.85
CA ILE A 290 2.20 11.23 -19.52
C ILE A 290 3.02 10.77 -20.72
N MET A 291 3.74 11.70 -21.35
CA MET A 291 4.56 11.46 -22.53
C MET A 291 5.96 10.93 -22.16
N ASP A 292 6.67 10.39 -23.16
CA ASP A 292 8.09 10.03 -23.10
C ASP A 292 8.44 9.07 -21.96
N ILE A 293 7.63 8.01 -21.85
CA ILE A 293 7.88 6.89 -20.93
C ILE A 293 8.92 5.97 -21.59
N GLU A 294 10.13 6.49 -21.80
CA GLU A 294 11.21 5.75 -22.43
C GLU A 294 11.68 4.59 -21.54
N ASN A 295 11.90 3.42 -22.19
CA ASN A 295 12.73 2.28 -21.80
C ASN A 295 13.11 2.18 -20.31
N TYR A 296 12.15 1.81 -19.48
CA TYR A 296 12.39 1.36 -18.12
C TYR A 296 13.06 -0.03 -18.13
N LYS A 297 14.17 -0.17 -17.39
CA LYS A 297 14.97 -1.40 -17.36
C LYS A 297 14.37 -2.53 -16.50
N TYR A 298 13.47 -2.19 -15.58
CA TYR A 298 13.07 -3.11 -14.50
C TYR A 298 11.55 -3.27 -14.39
N GLU A 299 10.78 -2.19 -14.22
CA GLU A 299 9.32 -2.26 -14.02
C GLU A 299 8.57 -1.11 -14.72
N THR A 300 7.32 -1.35 -15.11
CA THR A 300 6.46 -0.34 -15.76
C THR A 300 6.17 0.80 -14.78
N PRO A 301 6.41 2.08 -15.18
CA PRO A 301 6.20 3.23 -14.31
C PRO A 301 4.76 3.35 -13.83
N MET A 302 4.59 3.69 -12.54
CA MET A 302 3.30 3.76 -11.87
C MET A 302 3.03 5.12 -11.25
N PRO A 303 1.87 5.76 -11.52
CA PRO A 303 1.41 6.88 -10.72
C PRO A 303 1.08 6.42 -9.30
N ILE A 304 1.70 7.03 -8.29
CA ILE A 304 1.50 6.68 -6.87
C ILE A 304 0.79 7.78 -6.06
N TYR A 305 0.68 8.98 -6.62
CA TYR A 305 -0.02 10.12 -6.01
C TYR A 305 -0.37 11.19 -7.03
N VAL A 306 -1.43 11.97 -6.75
CA VAL A 306 -1.77 13.19 -7.48
C VAL A 306 -2.26 14.27 -6.51
N SER A 307 -1.59 15.41 -6.48
CA SER A 307 -1.92 16.55 -5.61
C SER A 307 -3.21 17.26 -6.04
N GLU A 308 -3.83 18.07 -5.18
CA GLU A 308 -5.02 18.86 -5.52
C GLU A 308 -4.80 19.76 -6.76
N ILE A 309 -3.59 20.30 -6.92
CA ILE A 309 -3.19 21.16 -8.06
C ILE A 309 -2.84 20.39 -9.34
N GLY A 310 -2.89 19.06 -9.32
CA GLY A 310 -2.70 18.23 -10.51
C GLY A 310 -1.26 17.75 -10.74
N THR A 311 -0.35 17.93 -9.78
CA THR A 311 0.99 17.32 -9.86
C THR A 311 0.90 15.82 -9.61
N VAL A 312 1.34 15.01 -10.57
CA VAL A 312 1.39 13.54 -10.50
C VAL A 312 2.78 13.10 -10.07
N VAL A 313 2.86 12.24 -9.04
CA VAL A 313 4.09 11.57 -8.62
C VAL A 313 4.15 10.20 -9.29
N MET A 314 5.18 10.00 -10.09
CA MET A 314 5.43 8.77 -10.83
C MET A 314 6.59 7.99 -10.22
N ASN A 315 6.40 6.70 -9.98
CA ASN A 315 7.43 5.75 -9.60
C ASN A 315 8.00 5.06 -10.84
N TYR A 316 9.30 5.24 -11.10
CA TYR A 316 10.06 4.55 -12.15
C TYR A 316 10.96 3.42 -11.60
N GLY A 317 10.67 2.95 -10.38
CA GLY A 317 11.48 1.99 -9.64
C GLY A 317 12.63 2.70 -8.92
N SER A 318 13.63 3.18 -9.66
CA SER A 318 14.82 3.82 -9.08
C SER A 318 14.70 5.32 -8.81
N THR A 319 13.76 6.00 -9.49
CA THR A 319 13.58 7.45 -9.37
C THR A 319 12.10 7.84 -9.36
N LEU A 320 11.79 8.87 -8.56
CA LEU A 320 10.44 9.45 -8.49
C LEU A 320 10.46 10.71 -9.34
N LYS A 321 9.46 10.88 -10.19
CA LYS A 321 9.34 12.04 -11.08
C LYS A 321 8.02 12.75 -10.84
N LEU A 322 8.05 14.08 -10.90
CA LEU A 322 6.87 14.93 -10.80
C LEU A 322 6.48 15.42 -12.19
N TYR A 323 5.20 15.26 -12.52
CA TYR A 323 4.60 15.73 -13.76
C TYR A 323 3.46 16.69 -13.43
N ASP A 324 3.42 17.85 -14.08
CA ASP A 324 2.25 18.73 -13.99
C ASP A 324 1.19 18.25 -15.00
N SER A 325 -0.02 17.92 -14.53
CA SER A 325 -1.12 17.50 -15.42
C SER A 325 -1.75 18.65 -16.21
N SER A 326 -1.51 19.91 -15.83
CA SER A 326 -2.07 21.08 -16.52
C SER A 326 -1.32 21.41 -17.82
N ASP A 327 -0.05 21.04 -17.89
CA ASP A 327 0.79 21.16 -19.05
C ASP A 327 0.76 19.85 -19.84
N ASN A 328 0.08 19.80 -20.99
CA ASN A 328 0.24 18.73 -21.99
C ASN A 328 1.67 18.67 -22.60
N THR A 329 2.63 19.37 -21.98
CA THR A 329 4.03 19.46 -22.33
C THR A 329 4.88 18.79 -21.25
N SER A 330 5.96 18.16 -21.67
CA SER A 330 6.95 17.39 -20.89
C SER A 330 7.76 18.22 -19.88
N ASN A 331 7.12 19.08 -19.07
CA ASN A 331 7.75 19.75 -17.94
C ASN A 331 7.88 18.73 -16.80
N VAL A 332 8.92 17.90 -16.90
CA VAL A 332 9.24 16.86 -15.92
C VAL A 332 10.21 17.44 -14.90
N GLN A 333 9.80 17.51 -13.65
CA GLN A 333 10.72 17.77 -12.55
C GLN A 333 11.16 16.43 -11.95
N GLU A 334 12.44 16.11 -12.07
CA GLU A 334 13.02 14.92 -11.46
C GLU A 334 13.44 15.24 -10.03
N ASN A 335 12.69 14.71 -9.05
CA ASN A 335 13.03 14.82 -7.64
C ASN A 335 13.72 13.52 -7.22
N SER A 336 15.06 13.53 -7.24
CA SER A 336 15.85 12.43 -6.70
C SER A 336 15.85 12.47 -5.18
N LEU A 337 15.54 11.33 -4.56
CA LEU A 337 15.82 11.14 -3.14
C LEU A 337 17.35 11.30 -2.94
N ALA A 338 17.76 11.90 -1.83
CA ALA A 338 19.19 12.07 -1.48
C ALA A 338 19.89 10.75 -1.10
N ASP A 339 19.34 9.61 -1.54
CA ASP A 339 19.76 8.27 -1.18
C ASP A 339 20.90 7.81 -2.10
N PRO A 340 22.03 7.32 -1.56
CA PRO A 340 23.07 6.71 -2.37
C PRO A 340 22.65 5.38 -3.01
N GLU A 341 21.61 4.70 -2.49
CA GLU A 341 21.10 3.45 -3.06
C GLU A 341 19.78 3.70 -3.82
N PRO A 342 19.63 3.17 -5.07
CA PRO A 342 18.35 3.24 -5.75
C PRO A 342 17.33 2.38 -5.00
N TYR A 343 16.15 2.93 -4.75
CA TYR A 343 15.02 2.14 -4.27
C TYR A 343 14.41 1.33 -5.42
N HIS A 344 13.51 0.40 -5.10
CA HIS A 344 12.78 -0.41 -6.07
C HIS A 344 11.29 -0.12 -6.00
N GLU A 345 10.79 0.18 -4.80
CA GLU A 345 9.37 0.33 -4.52
C GLU A 345 9.09 1.60 -3.75
N ALA A 346 7.94 2.23 -4.03
CA ALA A 346 7.46 3.39 -3.33
C ALA A 346 5.93 3.40 -3.25
N ILE A 347 5.39 3.82 -2.10
CA ILE A 347 3.95 3.93 -1.87
C ILE A 347 3.63 5.08 -0.91
N THR A 348 2.52 5.76 -1.15
CA THR A 348 2.00 6.76 -0.21
C THR A 348 1.18 6.11 0.91
N TYR A 349 1.18 6.71 2.10
CA TYR A 349 0.41 6.24 3.24
C TYR A 349 0.06 7.39 4.19
N ILE A 350 -0.86 7.15 5.11
CA ILE A 350 -1.21 8.07 6.20
C ILE A 350 -0.49 7.60 7.47
N GLU A 351 0.18 8.49 8.21
CA GLU A 351 0.73 8.12 9.51
C GLU A 351 -0.37 7.63 10.47
N SER A 352 -0.14 6.51 11.17
CA SER A 352 -1.11 5.99 12.12
C SER A 352 -0.49 5.27 13.30
N LEU A 353 -1.28 5.08 14.36
CA LEU A 353 -0.92 4.27 15.52
C LEU A 353 -1.43 2.83 15.42
N VAL A 354 -1.96 2.42 14.27
CA VAL A 354 -2.56 1.10 14.06
C VAL A 354 -1.53 0.00 14.22
N LEU A 355 -1.84 -1.01 15.03
CA LEU A 355 -0.95 -2.16 15.20
C LEU A 355 -1.14 -3.14 14.03
N PRO A 356 -0.04 -3.69 13.47
CA PRO A 356 -0.12 -4.77 12.48
C PRO A 356 -0.51 -6.13 13.10
N ASN A 357 -0.65 -6.19 14.42
CA ASN A 357 -1.04 -7.39 15.17
C ASN A 357 -2.50 -7.30 15.63
N SER A 358 -3.22 -8.41 15.47
CA SER A 358 -4.43 -8.69 16.24
C SER A 358 -4.00 -9.09 17.66
N GLU A 359 -3.76 -8.13 18.54
CA GLU A 359 -3.71 -8.45 19.97
C GLU A 359 -5.12 -8.89 20.39
N LEU A 360 -5.35 -10.20 20.42
CA LEU A 360 -6.37 -10.76 21.30
C LEU A 360 -5.86 -10.47 22.71
N GLU A 361 -6.50 -9.52 23.40
CA GLU A 361 -6.31 -9.32 24.83
C GLU A 361 -6.65 -10.64 25.55
N GLY A 362 -5.62 -11.43 25.88
CA GLY A 362 -5.79 -12.69 26.59
C GLY A 362 -4.62 -13.66 26.39
N ASN A 363 -3.71 -13.70 27.38
CA ASN A 363 -2.64 -14.68 27.60
C ASN A 363 -1.40 -14.59 26.69
N GLN A 364 -0.47 -13.70 27.05
CA GLN A 364 0.94 -13.89 26.69
C GLN A 364 1.58 -14.93 27.64
N GLN A 365 2.01 -16.07 27.10
CA GLN A 365 3.16 -16.80 27.65
C GLN A 365 4.45 -16.22 27.06
N PRO A 366 5.54 -16.12 27.84
CA PRO A 366 6.78 -15.50 27.38
C PRO A 366 7.61 -16.49 26.56
N GLY A 367 7.93 -16.10 25.33
CA GLY A 367 9.06 -16.66 24.57
C GLY A 367 8.76 -16.90 23.09
N GLN A 368 9.16 -15.96 22.22
CA GLN A 368 10.35 -16.10 21.36
C GLN A 368 10.56 -14.83 20.50
N TRP A 369 11.63 -14.11 20.87
CA TRP A 369 12.51 -13.13 20.21
C TRP A 369 12.37 -12.88 18.69
N GLY A 370 12.66 -11.70 18.13
CA GLY A 370 13.16 -10.46 18.71
C GLY A 370 13.48 -9.42 17.62
N THR A 371 13.23 -8.14 17.91
CA THR A 371 13.96 -7.01 17.31
C THR A 371 15.08 -6.67 18.29
N LYS A 372 16.34 -6.73 17.85
CA LYS A 372 17.39 -5.98 18.56
C LYS A 372 17.21 -4.50 18.19
N ASP A 373 17.51 -3.66 19.16
CA ASP A 373 17.39 -2.20 19.18
C ASP A 373 16.03 -1.64 19.64
N ASP A 374 15.69 -1.95 20.89
CA ASP A 374 14.89 -1.09 21.77
C ASP A 374 15.81 -0.17 22.63
N ASP A 375 16.92 0.30 22.05
CA ASP A 375 17.71 1.38 22.68
C ASP A 375 17.15 2.74 22.24
N TRP A 376 16.45 3.38 23.17
CA TRP A 376 15.97 4.74 23.05
C TRP A 376 17.13 5.73 23.16
N ASP A 377 17.88 5.95 22.08
CA ASP A 377 18.81 7.07 22.00
C ASP A 377 18.06 8.37 21.66
N PHE A 378 17.68 9.10 22.71
CA PHE A 378 17.12 10.45 22.68
C PHE A 378 18.15 11.53 22.30
N GLN A 379 19.04 11.25 21.34
CA GLN A 379 20.00 12.24 20.85
C GLN A 379 20.10 12.18 19.34
N GLN A 380 19.11 12.77 18.67
CA GLN A 380 19.24 13.56 17.43
C GLN A 380 17.85 13.80 16.85
N ILE A 381 17.13 14.76 17.44
CA ILE A 381 16.01 15.43 16.80
C ILE A 381 16.34 16.93 16.91
N GLY A 382 17.02 17.42 15.88
CA GLY A 382 17.14 18.83 15.55
C GLY A 382 16.38 19.08 14.27
#